data_AF-A0A1N7K7Z4-F1
#
_entry.id   AF-A0A1N7K7Z4-F1
#
_cell.length_a   1.000
_cell.length_b   1.000
_cell.length_c   1.000
_cell.angle_alpha   90.00
_cell.angle_beta   90.00
_cell.angle_gamma   90.00
#
_symmetry.space_group_name_H-M   'P 1'
#
loop_
_entity.id
_entity.type
_entity.pdbx_description
1 polymer ?
#
loop_
_entity_poly.entity_id
_entity_poly.type
_entity_poly.pdbx_seq_one_letter_code
_entity_poly.pdbx_strand_id
1 'polypeptide(L)'
;MKIQYLGQNCFLFTYKEKNILSDPFYNFQKEKSEFDIAAQKIDYVLITHAHGDHIADVKEVLQFHPEAQIIGQPEICGYFGHPNSIDINFGGSAKFLDLKISMVPASHTSSFPDGTYGGEPCGYIFRFEGKTCI
;
A
#
# COMPACT_ATOMS: atom_id res chain seq x y z
N MET A 1 -8.14 -12.11 -9.04
CA MET A 1 -7.07 -11.15 -8.72
C MET A 1 -5.78 -11.65 -9.33
N LYS A 2 -5.04 -10.79 -10.04
CA LYS A 2 -3.67 -11.06 -10.50
C LYS A 2 -2.72 -10.41 -9.50
N ILE A 3 -1.61 -11.08 -9.18
CA ILE A 3 -0.60 -10.60 -8.24
C ILE A 3 0.75 -10.62 -8.96
N GLN A 4 1.46 -9.50 -8.94
CA GLN A 4 2.82 -9.39 -9.42
C GLN A 4 3.73 -9.02 -8.25
N TYR A 5 4.76 -9.83 -8.02
CA TYR A 5 5.80 -9.55 -7.04
C TYR A 5 6.86 -8.63 -7.65
N LEU A 6 7.16 -7.53 -6.97
CA LEU A 6 8.10 -6.50 -7.43
C LEU A 6 9.38 -6.44 -6.60
N GLY A 7 9.52 -7.31 -5.60
CA GLY A 7 10.68 -7.37 -4.71
C GLY A 7 10.32 -7.04 -3.26
N GLN A 8 11.03 -7.69 -2.33
CA GLN A 8 10.86 -7.53 -0.89
C GLN A 8 9.40 -7.72 -0.42
N ASN A 9 8.72 -6.64 -0.05
CA ASN A 9 7.33 -6.58 0.39
C ASN A 9 6.42 -5.84 -0.60
N CYS A 10 6.94 -5.50 -1.78
CA CYS A 10 6.22 -4.74 -2.80
C CYS A 10 5.47 -5.68 -3.76
N PHE A 11 4.15 -5.57 -3.79
CA PHE A 11 3.28 -6.31 -4.70
C PHE A 11 2.32 -5.39 -5.43
N LEU A 12 2.10 -5.65 -6.71
CA LEU A 12 1.02 -5.07 -7.51
C LEU A 12 -0.13 -6.06 -7.64
N PHE A 13 -1.27 -5.71 -7.05
CA PHE A 13 -2.52 -6.46 -7.16
C PHE A 13 -3.41 -5.81 -8.22
N THR A 14 -3.89 -6.60 -9.18
CA THR A 14 -4.88 -6.18 -10.17
C THR A 14 -6.19 -6.95 -9.95
N TYR A 15 -7.28 -6.20 -9.75
CA TYR A 15 -8.63 -6.75 -9.61
C TYR A 15 -9.67 -5.84 -10.27
N LYS A 16 -10.42 -6.36 -11.26
CA LYS A 16 -11.48 -5.63 -11.97
C LYS A 16 -11.06 -4.20 -12.37
N GLU A 17 -9.93 -4.10 -13.08
CA GLU A 17 -9.34 -2.85 -13.57
C GLU A 17 -8.85 -1.86 -12.50
N LYS A 18 -8.85 -2.27 -11.22
CA LYS A 18 -8.23 -1.57 -10.11
C LYS A 18 -6.86 -2.16 -9.81
N ASN A 19 -5.88 -1.27 -9.69
CA ASN A 19 -4.50 -1.61 -9.36
C ASN A 19 -4.13 -1.07 -7.98
N ILE A 20 -3.67 -1.97 -7.11
CA ILE A 20 -3.27 -1.67 -5.73
C ILE A 20 -1.80 -2.01 -5.60
N LEU A 21 -0.97 -1.01 -5.33
CA LEU A 21 0.45 -1.18 -5.06
C LEU A 21 0.65 -1.21 -3.55
N SER A 22 1.12 -2.34 -3.04
CA SER A 22 1.45 -2.49 -1.62
C SER A 22 2.89 -2.13 -1.34
N ASP A 23 3.11 -1.45 -0.21
CA ASP A 23 4.40 -1.07 0.35
C ASP A 23 5.46 -0.72 -0.71
N PRO A 24 5.30 0.43 -1.41
CA PRO A 24 6.16 0.79 -2.53
C PRO A 24 7.64 0.86 -2.16
N PHE A 25 8.37 -0.16 -2.57
CA PHE A 25 9.83 -0.27 -2.48
C PHE A 25 10.41 -0.94 -3.74
N TYR A 26 9.80 -0.69 -4.90
CA TYR A 26 10.16 -1.32 -6.17
C TYR A 26 11.45 -0.75 -6.79
N ASN A 27 11.92 0.44 -6.37
CA ASN A 27 13.22 0.94 -6.81
C ASN A 27 14.38 0.20 -6.14
N PHE A 28 14.12 -0.55 -5.07
CA PHE A 28 15.11 -1.48 -4.52
C PHE A 28 15.41 -2.57 -5.54
N GLN A 29 16.66 -2.61 -6.02
CA GLN A 29 17.10 -3.51 -7.09
C GLN A 29 16.35 -3.32 -8.41
N LYS A 30 16.01 -2.06 -8.76
CA LYS A 30 15.35 -1.71 -10.02
C LYS A 30 16.02 -2.32 -11.25
N GLU A 31 17.35 -2.50 -11.22
CA GLU A 31 18.10 -3.15 -12.31
C GLU A 31 17.70 -4.61 -12.57
N LYS A 32 17.03 -5.27 -11.62
CA LYS A 32 16.51 -6.63 -11.75
C LYS A 32 15.01 -6.68 -12.05
N SER A 33 14.34 -5.53 -12.11
CA SER A 33 12.90 -5.38 -12.30
C SER A 33 12.61 -4.52 -13.51
N GLU A 34 11.83 -5.02 -14.46
CA GLU A 34 11.36 -4.23 -15.61
C GLU A 34 10.17 -3.32 -15.26
N PHE A 35 9.94 -3.08 -13.96
CA PHE A 35 8.80 -2.29 -13.49
C PHE A 35 9.01 -0.80 -13.69
N ASP A 36 8.19 -0.22 -14.57
CA ASP A 36 8.09 1.22 -14.77
C ASP A 36 6.78 1.76 -14.20
N ILE A 37 6.88 2.53 -13.11
CA ILE A 37 5.75 3.15 -12.42
C ILE A 37 4.98 4.13 -13.32
N ALA A 38 5.66 4.82 -14.24
CA ALA A 38 5.04 5.80 -15.12
C ALA A 38 4.15 5.13 -16.20
N ALA A 39 4.49 3.91 -16.59
CA ALA A 39 3.72 3.11 -17.54
C ALA A 39 2.57 2.32 -16.90
N GLN A 40 2.46 2.31 -15.56
CA GLN A 40 1.35 1.66 -14.87
C GLN A 40 0.14 2.59 -14.73
N LYS A 41 -0.99 2.00 -14.37
CA LYS A 41 -2.10 2.71 -13.70
C LYS A 41 -2.08 2.28 -12.24
N ILE A 42 -2.05 3.21 -11.28
CA ILE A 42 -2.19 2.90 -9.85
C ILE A 42 -3.43 3.61 -9.31
N ASP A 43 -4.37 2.84 -8.74
CA ASP A 43 -5.59 3.39 -8.12
C ASP A 43 -5.41 3.52 -6.60
N TYR A 44 -4.65 2.62 -5.98
CA TYR A 44 -4.47 2.56 -4.53
C TYR A 44 -3.01 2.29 -4.16
N VAL A 45 -2.54 2.93 -3.09
CA VAL A 45 -1.27 2.63 -2.42
C VAL A 45 -1.60 2.08 -1.03
N LEU A 46 -1.19 0.86 -0.73
CA LEU A 46 -1.53 0.18 0.51
C LEU A 46 -0.27 0.05 1.39
N ILE A 47 -0.28 0.66 2.58
CA ILE A 47 0.91 0.75 3.44
C ILE A 47 0.69 -0.05 4.73
N THR A 48 1.56 -1.00 5.02
CA THR A 48 1.49 -1.87 6.21
C THR A 48 2.05 -1.22 7.46
N HIS A 49 3.16 -0.50 7.34
CA HIS A 49 3.81 0.25 8.42
C HIS A 49 4.82 1.27 7.90
N ALA A 50 5.36 2.10 8.78
CA ALA A 50 6.10 3.31 8.42
C ALA A 50 7.61 3.13 8.14
N HIS A 51 8.14 1.90 8.18
CA HIS A 51 9.56 1.69 7.91
C HIS A 51 9.93 2.04 6.47
N GLY A 52 11.18 2.52 6.28
CA GLY A 52 11.64 3.04 4.99
C GLY A 52 11.54 2.05 3.83
N ASP A 53 11.78 0.76 4.07
CA ASP A 53 11.63 -0.34 3.10
C ASP A 53 10.18 -0.70 2.77
N HIS A 54 9.20 -0.02 3.37
CA HIS A 54 7.78 -0.11 3.02
C HIS A 54 7.24 1.15 2.34
N ILE A 55 7.95 2.27 2.45
CA ILE A 55 7.39 3.58 2.07
C ILE A 55 8.27 4.41 1.14
N ALA A 56 9.50 3.98 0.85
CA ALA A 56 10.50 4.83 0.18
C ALA A 56 10.02 5.40 -1.15
N ASP A 57 9.24 4.62 -1.92
CA ASP A 57 8.80 5.02 -3.26
C ASP A 57 7.38 5.64 -3.29
N VAL A 58 6.69 5.76 -2.14
CA VAL A 58 5.31 6.28 -2.09
C VAL A 58 5.20 7.67 -2.71
N LYS A 59 6.16 8.57 -2.46
CA LYS A 59 6.17 9.92 -3.03
C LYS A 59 6.28 9.89 -4.56
N GLU A 60 7.10 9.00 -5.11
CA GLU A 60 7.25 8.84 -6.57
C GLU A 60 5.94 8.32 -7.17
N VAL A 61 5.29 7.33 -6.54
CA VAL A 61 3.99 6.81 -6.98
C VAL A 61 2.96 7.94 -7.05
N LEU A 62 2.84 8.76 -6.00
CA LEU A 62 1.87 9.86 -5.96
C LEU A 62 2.19 11.00 -6.93
N GLN A 63 3.46 11.15 -7.33
CA GLN A 63 3.85 12.11 -8.36
C GLN A 63 3.36 11.66 -9.75
N PHE A 64 3.50 10.37 -10.09
CA PHE A 64 3.01 9.83 -11.36
C PHE A 64 1.50 9.57 -11.37
N HIS A 65 0.92 9.27 -10.20
CA HIS A 65 -0.49 8.91 -10.00
C HIS A 65 -1.13 9.81 -8.93
N PRO A 66 -1.33 11.11 -9.21
CA PRO A 66 -1.84 12.06 -8.22
C PRO A 66 -3.26 11.78 -7.73
N GLU A 67 -4.02 10.96 -8.45
CA GLU A 67 -5.38 10.54 -8.09
C GLU A 67 -5.40 9.22 -7.29
N ALA A 68 -4.24 8.58 -7.08
CA ALA A 68 -4.17 7.34 -6.31
C ALA A 68 -4.52 7.60 -4.83
N GLN A 69 -5.27 6.69 -4.23
CA GLN A 69 -5.65 6.81 -2.82
C GLN A 69 -4.70 6.04 -1.91
N ILE A 70 -4.19 6.69 -0.86
CA ILE A 70 -3.37 6.02 0.15
C ILE A 70 -4.29 5.32 1.15
N ILE A 71 -4.12 4.01 1.32
CA ILE A 71 -4.77 3.20 2.36
C ILE A 71 -3.72 2.89 3.42
N GLY A 72 -3.96 3.34 4.64
CA GLY A 72 -3.05 3.15 5.76
C GLY A 72 -3.68 3.61 7.07
N GLN A 73 -2.89 3.54 8.15
CA GLN A 73 -3.29 4.14 9.42
C GLN A 73 -3.30 5.67 9.35
N PRO A 74 -4.12 6.35 10.16
CA PRO A 74 -4.20 7.82 10.17
C PRO A 74 -2.85 8.53 10.32
N GLU A 75 -1.94 7.98 11.12
CA GLU A 75 -0.57 8.48 11.31
C GLU A 75 0.21 8.43 9.99
N ILE A 76 0.05 7.35 9.22
CA ILE A 76 0.72 7.17 7.94
C ILE A 76 0.15 8.10 6.88
N CYS A 77 -1.17 8.14 6.76
CA CYS A 77 -1.86 9.03 5.83
C CYS A 77 -1.54 10.50 6.14
N GLY A 78 -1.55 10.88 7.43
CA GLY A 78 -1.18 12.21 7.90
C GLY A 78 0.26 12.61 7.58
N TYR A 79 1.22 11.68 7.70
CA TYR A 79 2.62 11.94 7.35
C TYR A 79 2.80 12.29 5.87
N PHE A 80 2.08 11.61 4.97
CA PHE A 80 2.14 11.93 3.53
C PHE A 80 1.32 13.18 3.17
N GLY A 81 0.30 13.53 3.94
CA GLY A 81 -0.52 14.73 3.73
C GLY A 81 -1.19 14.78 2.35
N HIS A 82 -1.40 13.63 1.71
CA HIS A 82 -2.01 13.54 0.39
C HIS A 82 -3.54 13.69 0.51
N PRO A 83 -4.21 14.49 -0.34
CA PRO A 83 -5.64 14.75 -0.21
C PRO A 83 -6.52 13.50 -0.40
N ASN A 84 -6.02 12.49 -1.12
CA ASN A 84 -6.72 11.25 -1.37
C ASN A 84 -6.23 10.14 -0.42
N SER A 85 -6.80 10.06 0.78
CA SER A 85 -6.49 8.98 1.73
C SER A 85 -7.74 8.23 2.19
N ILE A 86 -7.55 6.96 2.54
CA ILE A 86 -8.54 6.09 3.17
C ILE A 86 -7.92 5.61 4.47
N ASP A 87 -8.11 6.44 5.49
CA ASP A 87 -7.58 6.22 6.83
C ASP A 87 -8.38 5.11 7.51
N ILE A 88 -7.72 3.99 7.79
CA ILE A 88 -8.31 2.85 8.50
C ILE A 88 -7.37 2.40 9.61
N ASN A 89 -7.94 1.84 10.68
CA ASN A 89 -7.16 1.22 11.76
C ASN A 89 -7.62 -0.24 11.95
N PHE A 90 -7.08 -0.96 12.94
CA PHE A 90 -7.41 -2.36 13.19
C PHE A 90 -8.92 -2.60 13.28
N GLY A 91 -9.41 -3.60 12.53
CA GLY A 91 -10.84 -3.90 12.40
C GLY A 91 -11.57 -3.02 11.36
N GLY A 92 -10.95 -1.95 10.89
CA GLY A 92 -11.41 -1.12 9.77
C GLY A 92 -11.21 -1.79 8.42
N SER A 93 -11.85 -1.26 7.38
CA SER A 93 -11.70 -1.78 6.02
C SER A 93 -11.93 -0.73 4.96
N ALA A 94 -11.08 -0.73 3.94
CA ALA A 94 -11.36 -0.07 2.67
C ALA A 94 -12.22 -0.98 1.79
N LYS A 95 -13.12 -0.39 1.00
CA LYS A 95 -14.01 -1.12 0.08
C LYS A 95 -14.09 -0.41 -1.26
N PHE A 96 -13.98 -1.17 -2.33
CA PHE A 96 -14.29 -0.73 -3.68
C PHE A 96 -14.79 -1.92 -4.49
N LEU A 97 -15.84 -1.70 -5.29
CA LEU A 97 -16.59 -2.78 -5.92
C LEU A 97 -17.02 -3.82 -4.86
N ASP A 98 -16.74 -5.10 -5.10
CA ASP A 98 -16.92 -6.22 -4.19
C ASP A 98 -15.63 -6.64 -3.46
N LEU A 99 -14.54 -5.87 -3.59
CA LEU A 99 -13.29 -6.09 -2.86
C LEU A 99 -13.31 -5.34 -1.53
N LYS A 100 -13.10 -6.07 -0.44
CA LYS A 100 -12.90 -5.55 0.91
C LYS A 100 -11.47 -5.81 1.37
N ILE A 101 -10.73 -4.76 1.70
CA ILE A 101 -9.37 -4.83 2.26
C ILE A 101 -9.47 -4.50 3.75
N SER A 102 -9.21 -5.46 4.63
CA SER A 102 -9.36 -5.31 6.08
C SER A 102 -8.00 -5.26 6.76
N MET A 103 -7.79 -4.27 7.61
CA MET A 103 -6.56 -4.15 8.38
C MET A 103 -6.59 -5.10 9.59
N VAL A 104 -5.52 -5.88 9.77
CA VAL A 104 -5.35 -6.81 10.88
C VAL A 104 -4.05 -6.53 11.64
N PRO A 105 -3.99 -6.84 12.95
CA PRO A 105 -2.77 -6.63 13.73
C PRO A 105 -1.59 -7.45 13.20
N ALA A 106 -0.40 -6.86 13.27
CA ALA A 106 0.88 -7.55 13.10
C ALA A 106 1.79 -7.28 14.32
N SER A 107 2.84 -8.07 14.49
CA SER A 107 3.86 -7.87 15.54
C SER A 107 5.16 -7.41 14.90
N HIS A 108 5.42 -6.11 14.96
CA HIS A 108 6.63 -5.46 14.43
C HIS A 108 6.82 -4.08 15.09
N THR A 109 7.61 -3.19 14.49
CA THR A 109 7.65 -1.76 14.85
C THR A 109 7.10 -0.91 13.70
N SER A 110 6.67 0.32 13.99
CA SER A 110 6.21 1.28 12.96
C SER A 110 6.64 2.69 13.33
N SER A 111 7.83 3.07 12.86
CA SER A 111 8.32 4.45 12.93
C SER A 111 8.83 4.88 11.57
N PHE A 112 8.60 6.14 11.24
CA PHE A 112 9.19 6.74 10.05
C PHE A 112 10.73 6.79 10.15
N PRO A 113 11.45 6.93 9.02
CA PRO A 113 12.91 7.06 9.03
C PRO A 113 13.44 8.24 9.85
N ASP A 114 12.62 9.28 10.06
CA ASP A 114 12.94 10.43 10.92
C ASP A 114 12.65 10.19 12.42
N GLY A 115 12.17 9.00 12.78
CA GLY A 115 11.84 8.59 14.14
C GLY A 115 10.43 8.99 14.58
N THR A 116 9.63 9.67 13.75
CA THR A 116 8.25 10.01 14.10
C THR A 116 7.36 8.76 14.14
N TYR A 117 6.31 8.82 14.98
CA TYR A 117 5.40 7.69 15.19
C TYR A 117 4.58 7.42 13.93
N GLY A 118 4.57 6.15 13.49
CA GLY A 118 3.86 5.70 12.30
C GLY A 118 2.68 4.80 12.58
N GLY A 119 2.09 4.88 13.78
CA GLY A 119 1.04 3.96 14.21
C GLY A 119 1.59 2.62 14.67
N GLU A 120 0.84 1.55 14.40
CA GLU A 120 1.18 0.17 14.74
C GLU A 120 1.25 -0.67 13.45
N PRO A 121 2.19 -1.60 13.33
CA PRO A 121 2.31 -2.40 12.13
C PRO A 121 1.07 -3.26 11.90
N CYS A 122 0.71 -3.43 10.63
CA CYS A 122 -0.47 -4.20 10.25
C CYS A 122 -0.21 -5.16 9.09
N GLY A 123 -1.15 -6.09 8.91
CA GLY A 123 -1.34 -6.82 7.67
C GLY A 123 -2.69 -6.46 7.04
N TYR A 124 -2.91 -6.94 5.82
CA TYR A 124 -4.17 -6.72 5.12
C TYR A 124 -4.76 -8.03 4.60
N ILE A 125 -6.05 -8.23 4.84
CA ILE A 125 -6.80 -9.34 4.27
C ILE A 125 -7.71 -8.82 3.17
N PHE A 126 -7.55 -9.37 1.97
CA PHE A 126 -8.37 -9.09 0.80
C PHE A 126 -9.50 -10.13 0.70
N ARG A 127 -10.74 -9.67 0.63
CA ARG A 127 -11.93 -10.53 0.45
C ARG A 127 -12.71 -10.09 -0.78
N PHE A 128 -12.95 -11.02 -1.70
CA PHE A 128 -13.65 -10.80 -2.97
C PHE A 128 -14.27 -12.12 -3.46
N GLU A 129 -15.46 -12.10 -4.08
CA GLU A 129 -16.08 -13.29 -4.70
C GLU A 129 -16.11 -14.55 -3.80
N GLY A 130 -16.32 -14.40 -2.50
CA GLY A 130 -16.28 -15.50 -1.52
C GLY A 130 -14.88 -16.08 -1.26
N LYS A 131 -13.83 -15.52 -1.86
CA LYS A 131 -12.42 -15.86 -1.65
C LYS A 131 -11.78 -14.93 -0.63
N THR A 132 -10.75 -15.44 0.04
CA THR A 132 -9.90 -14.69 0.96
C THR A 132 -8.44 -14.85 0.53
N CYS A 133 -7.74 -13.73 0.37
CA CYS A 133 -6.28 -13.65 0.22
C CYS A 133 -5.73 -12.93 1.46
N ILE A 134 -4.71 -13.50 2.08
CA ILE A 134 -4.04 -13.01 3.28
C ILE A 134 -2.64 -12.57 2.87
#